data_AF-A0A7V2GCV4-F1
#
_entry.id   AF-A0A7V2GCV4-F1
#
_cell.length_a   1.000
_cell.length_b   1.000
_cell.length_c   1.000
_cell.angle_alpha   90.00
_cell.angle_beta   90.00
_cell.angle_gamma   90.00
#
_symmetry.space_group_name_H-M   'P 1'
#
loop_
_entity.id
_entity.type
_entity.pdbx_description
1 polymer ?
#
loop_
_entity_poly.entity_id
_entity_poly.type
_entity_poly.pdbx_seq_one_letter_code
_entity_poly.pdbx_strand_id
1 'polypeptide(L)'
;MILKIILIFIAGFIVDLLVTRYTRAIAEKKITGATVLSGVITVVNFVLLTVILKDNAMNGIFNILAFAGGNSLGTFCAMKRV
;
A
#
# COMPACT_ATOMS: atom_id res chain seq x y z
N MET A 1 -8.95 -11.75 13.86
CA MET A 1 -7.59 -12.01 13.35
C MET A 1 -7.57 -12.19 11.83
N ILE A 2 -8.26 -13.19 11.27
CA ILE A 2 -8.31 -13.43 9.81
C ILE A 2 -8.82 -12.22 9.01
N LEU A 3 -9.94 -11.62 9.43
CA LEU A 3 -10.48 -10.42 8.77
C LEU A 3 -9.49 -9.25 8.75
N LYS A 4 -8.74 -9.05 9.84
CA LYS A 4 -7.71 -8.00 9.93
C LYS A 4 -6.59 -8.25 8.91
N ILE A 5 -6.12 -9.48 8.81
CA ILE A 5 -5.08 -9.89 7.85
C ILE A 5 -5.55 -9.67 6.41
N ILE A 6 -6.81 -10.03 6.09
CA ILE A 6 -7.40 -9.80 4.76
C ILE A 6 -7.47 -8.30 4.44
N LEU A 7 -7.92 -7.48 5.40
CA LEU A 7 -7.99 -6.02 5.23
C LEU A 7 -6.61 -5.40 5.02
N ILE A 8 -5.59 -5.88 5.74
CA ILE A 8 -4.21 -5.40 5.60
C ILE A 8 -3.62 -5.82 4.24
N PHE A 9 -3.92 -7.03 3.78
CA PHE A 9 -3.57 -7.46 2.43
C PHE A 9 -4.21 -6.57 1.36
N ILE A 10 -5.51 -6.28 1.46
CA ILE A 10 -6.21 -5.38 0.53
C ILE A 10 -5.62 -3.97 0.60
N ALA A 11 -5.27 -3.48 1.80
CA ALA A 11 -4.60 -2.20 1.97
C ALA A 11 -3.23 -2.18 1.26
N GLY A 12 -2.43 -3.24 1.40
CA GLY A 12 -1.17 -3.40 0.66
C GLY A 12 -1.36 -3.34 -0.84
N PHE A 13 -2.34 -4.06 -1.35
CA PHE A 13 -2.70 -4.05 -2.77
C PHE A 13 -3.06 -2.66 -3.27
N ILE A 14 -3.95 -1.94 -2.57
CA ILE A 14 -4.38 -0.58 -2.94
C ILE A 14 -3.21 0.40 -2.85
N VAL A 15 -2.40 0.34 -1.79
CA VAL A 15 -1.22 1.20 -1.63
C VAL A 15 -0.30 1.04 -2.82
N ASP A 16 -0.04 -0.19 -3.28
CA ASP A 16 0.86 -0.38 -4.39
C ASP A 16 0.30 0.10 -5.73
N LEU A 17 -1.01 -0.03 -5.96
CA LEU A 17 -1.65 0.59 -7.13
C LEU A 17 -1.47 2.12 -7.12
N LEU A 18 -1.58 2.75 -5.95
CA LEU A 18 -1.36 4.18 -5.78
C LEU A 18 0.11 4.55 -6.02
N VAL A 19 1.05 3.78 -5.45
CA VAL A 19 2.50 3.98 -5.63
C VAL A 19 2.88 3.82 -7.10
N THR A 20 2.38 2.79 -7.79
CA THR A 20 2.65 2.59 -9.22
C THR A 20 2.12 3.76 -10.06
N ARG A 21 0.90 4.25 -9.76
CA ARG A 21 0.36 5.46 -10.42
C ARG A 21 1.15 6.72 -10.09
N TYR A 22 1.61 6.86 -8.86
CA TYR A 22 2.47 7.96 -8.42
C TYR A 22 3.80 7.96 -9.20
N THR A 23 4.45 6.80 -9.28
CA THR A 23 5.70 6.62 -10.05
C THR A 23 5.49 6.98 -11.52
N ARG A 24 4.36 6.57 -12.12
CA ARG A 24 3.99 6.97 -13.49
C ARG A 24 3.77 8.47 -13.62
N ALA A 25 3.07 9.11 -12.68
CA ALA A 25 2.87 10.55 -12.68
C ALA A 25 4.19 11.33 -12.58
N ILE A 26 5.16 10.82 -11.81
CA ILE A 26 6.53 11.37 -11.75
C ILE A 26 7.22 11.22 -13.11
N ALA A 27 7.19 10.01 -13.69
CA ALA A 27 7.81 9.74 -14.99
C ALA A 27 7.25 10.66 -16.10
N GLU A 28 5.94 10.93 -16.07
CA GLU A 28 5.25 11.83 -17.00
C GLU A 28 5.35 13.32 -16.61
N LYS A 29 6.11 13.68 -15.57
CA LYS A 29 6.28 15.04 -15.04
C LYS A 29 4.95 15.74 -14.67
N LYS A 30 3.93 14.97 -14.28
CA LYS A 30 2.63 15.48 -13.83
C LYS A 30 2.69 15.91 -12.37
N ILE A 31 3.15 17.14 -12.13
CA ILE A 31 3.40 17.70 -10.79
C ILE A 31 2.19 17.55 -9.87
N THR A 32 1.01 18.05 -10.26
CA THR A 32 -0.21 17.99 -9.42
C THR A 32 -0.60 16.55 -9.09
N GLY A 33 -0.54 15.64 -10.08
CA GLY A 33 -0.85 14.23 -9.87
C GLY A 33 0.11 13.55 -8.89
N ALA A 34 1.41 13.81 -9.05
CA ALA A 34 2.43 13.28 -8.15
C ALA A 34 2.28 13.83 -6.71
N THR A 35 2.00 15.12 -6.54
CA THR A 35 1.80 15.74 -5.22
C THR A 35 0.57 15.18 -4.50
N VAL A 36 -0.57 15.10 -5.19
CA VAL A 36 -1.81 14.57 -4.60
C VAL A 36 -1.62 13.09 -4.21
N LEU A 37 -1.07 12.27 -5.11
CA LEU A 37 -0.84 10.86 -4.83
C LEU A 37 0.16 10.66 -3.69
N SER A 38 1.24 11.45 -3.62
CA SER A 38 2.20 11.42 -2.51
C SER A 38 1.54 11.70 -1.16
N GLY A 39 0.67 12.71 -1.10
CA GLY A 39 -0.10 13.02 0.11
C GLY A 39 -1.01 11.85 0.53
N VAL A 40 -1.76 11.27 -0.42
CA VAL A 40 -2.65 10.14 -0.16
C VAL A 40 -1.88 8.91 0.32
N ILE A 41 -0.78 8.54 -0.37
CA ILE A 41 0.06 7.39 0.00
C ILE A 41 0.61 7.57 1.43
N THR A 42 1.07 8.78 1.77
CA THR A 42 1.56 9.10 3.11
C THR A 42 0.49 8.87 4.17
N VAL A 43 -0.72 9.41 3.98
CA VAL A 43 -1.82 9.25 4.95
C VAL A 43 -2.19 7.78 5.12
N VAL A 44 -2.32 7.03 4.01
CA VAL A 44 -2.67 5.60 4.07
C VAL A 44 -1.59 4.80 4.80
N ASN A 45 -0.31 5.04 4.52
CA ASN A 45 0.80 4.37 5.21
C ASN A 45 0.85 4.71 6.70
N PHE A 46 0.56 5.96 7.08
CA PHE A 46 0.54 6.35 8.49
C PHE A 46 -0.59 5.63 9.25
N VAL A 47 -1.80 5.61 8.68
CA VAL A 47 -2.92 4.85 9.25
C VAL A 47 -2.55 3.36 9.38
N LEU A 48 -1.97 2.77 8.33
CA LEU A 48 -1.57 1.37 8.37
C LEU A 48 -0.52 1.09 9.44
N LEU A 49 0.52 1.93 9.55
CA LEU A 49 1.55 1.81 10.58
C LEU A 49 0.94 1.84 11.98
N THR A 50 -0.02 2.76 12.25
CA THR A 50 -0.69 2.78 13.56
C THR A 50 -1.49 1.51 13.86
N VAL A 51 -2.06 0.86 12.83
CA VAL A 51 -2.80 -0.40 12.96
C VAL A 51 -1.87 -1.60 13.18
N ILE A 52 -0.72 -1.62 12.51
CA ILE A 52 0.29 -2.68 12.65
C ILE A 52 0.99 -2.58 14.00
N LEU A 53 1.40 -1.38 14.41
CA LEU A 53 2.18 -1.15 15.64
C LEU A 53 1.35 -1.28 16.93
N LYS A 54 0.01 -1.23 16.85
CA LYS A 54 -0.88 -1.47 18.00
C LYS A 54 -0.96 -2.94 18.43
N ASP A 55 -0.51 -3.88 17.60
CA ASP A 55 -0.54 -5.31 17.92
C ASP A 55 0.73 -5.78 18.65
N ASN A 56 0.61 -6.93 19.32
CA ASN A 56 1.76 -7.69 19.82
C ASN A 56 2.66 -8.22 18.68
N ALA A 57 3.95 -8.44 18.98
CA ALA A 57 5.00 -8.70 17.98
C ALA A 57 4.67 -9.80 16.95
N MET A 58 4.08 -10.92 17.40
CA MET A 58 3.76 -12.05 16.50
C MET A 58 2.62 -11.73 15.52
N ASN A 59 1.60 -10.98 15.95
CA ASN A 59 0.55 -10.49 15.05
C ASN A 59 1.09 -9.39 14.11
N GLY A 60 2.04 -8.59 14.59
CA GLY A 60 2.78 -7.62 13.77
C GLY A 60 3.46 -8.28 12.56
N ILE A 61 4.12 -9.42 12.75
CA ILE A 61 4.78 -10.17 11.66
C ILE A 61 3.75 -10.63 10.61
N PHE A 62 2.65 -11.25 11.03
CA PHE A 62 1.62 -11.70 10.09
C PHE A 62 0.96 -10.54 9.33
N ASN A 63 0.74 -9.42 10.01
CA ASN A 63 0.23 -8.20 9.38
C ASN A 63 1.21 -7.66 8.32
N ILE A 64 2.51 -7.62 8.61
CA ILE A 64 3.55 -7.20 7.66
C ILE A 64 3.59 -8.13 6.44
N LEU A 65 3.56 -9.45 6.65
CA LEU A 65 3.56 -10.42 5.56
C LEU A 65 2.33 -10.27 4.66
N ALA A 66 1.16 -10.07 5.25
CA ALA A 66 -0.07 -9.82 4.51
C ALA A 66 0.01 -8.54 3.69
N PHE A 67 0.52 -7.45 4.28
CA PHE A 67 0.72 -6.19 3.60
C PHE A 67 1.70 -6.34 2.41
N ALA A 68 2.85 -7.00 2.64
CA ALA A 68 3.86 -7.23 1.61
C ALA A 68 3.34 -8.10 0.46
N GLY A 69 2.56 -9.14 0.76
CA GLY A 69 1.93 -9.99 -0.25
C GLY A 69 0.90 -9.23 -1.08
N GLY A 70 0.06 -8.43 -0.43
CA GLY A 70 -0.91 -7.56 -1.11
C GLY A 70 -0.22 -6.55 -2.02
N ASN A 71 0.82 -5.89 -1.51
CA ASN A 71 1.60 -4.89 -2.22
C ASN A 71 2.26 -5.48 -3.49
N SER A 72 2.93 -6.63 -3.37
CA SER A 72 3.55 -7.32 -4.51
C SER A 72 2.55 -7.71 -5.60
N LEU A 73 1.36 -8.17 -5.21
CA LEU A 73 0.27 -8.47 -6.16
C LEU A 73 -0.33 -7.20 -6.78
N GLY A 74 -0.37 -6.11 -6.02
CA GLY A 74 -0.72 -4.79 -6.53
C GLY A 74 0.20 -4.38 -7.67
N THR A 75 1.52 -4.56 -7.51
CA THR A 75 2.51 -4.22 -8.54
C THR A 75 2.29 -5.07 -9.77
N PHE A 76 2.16 -6.39 -9.59
CA PHE A 76 1.91 -7.31 -10.69
C PHE A 76 0.64 -6.93 -11.48
N CYS A 77 -0.46 -6.64 -10.79
CA CYS A 77 -1.72 -6.25 -11.43
C CYS A 77 -1.64 -4.88 -12.11
N ALA A 78 -0.96 -3.90 -11.52
CA ALA A 78 -0.78 -2.59 -12.12
C ALA A 78 0.08 -2.69 -13.39
N MET A 79 1.19 -3.42 -13.33
CA MET A 79 2.13 -3.56 -14.45
C MET A 79 1.56 -4.41 -15.59
N LYS A 80 0.83 -5.49 -15.29
CA LYS A 80 0.22 -6.35 -16.32
C LYS A 80 -0.96 -5.68 -17.05
N ARG A 81 -1.55 -4.63 -16.48
CA ARG A 81 -2.63 -3.84 -17.09
C ARG A 81 -2.14 -2.59 -17.84
N VAL A 82 -0.83 -2.34 -17.89
CA VAL A 82 -0.19 -1.33 -18.77
C VAL A 82 0.24 -2.03 -20.05
#